data_AF-A0AAD9N2C3-F1
#
_entry.id   AF-A0AAD9N2C3-F1
#
_cell.length_a   1.000
_cell.length_b   1.000
_cell.length_c   1.000
_cell.angle_alpha   90.00
_cell.angle_beta   90.00
_cell.angle_gamma   90.00
#
_symmetry.space_group_name_H-M   'P 1'
#
loop_
_entity.id
_entity.type
_entity.pdbx_description
1 polymer ?
#
loop_
_entity_poly.entity_id
_entity_poly.type
_entity_poly.pdbx_seq_one_letter_code
_entity_poly.pdbx_strand_id
1 'polypeptide(L)'
;MGRMHAPGKGISQSALPYRRSVPTWLKLTPDDVKEQIYKLAKKGLTPSQIGVILRDSHGVAQDKDAKFRLILVESRIHRLARYYKTRRVLPPNWRYESSTASALVA
;
A
#
# COMPACT_ATOMS: atom_id res chain seq x y z
N MET A 1 13.48 -20.21 -1.09
CA MET A 1 12.54 -21.29 -0.72
C MET A 1 12.69 -22.39 -1.76
N GLY A 2 13.02 -23.63 -1.36
CA GLY A 2 13.08 -24.77 -2.28
C GLY A 2 11.70 -25.17 -2.79
N ARG A 3 11.61 -26.12 -3.73
CA ARG A 3 10.32 -26.58 -4.24
C ARG A 3 9.59 -27.42 -3.18
N MET A 4 8.31 -27.14 -2.97
CA MET A 4 7.48 -27.80 -1.96
C MET A 4 7.18 -29.28 -2.27
N HIS A 5 6.99 -29.61 -3.55
CA HIS A 5 6.61 -30.96 -4.00
C HIS A 5 7.59 -31.57 -5.00
N ALA A 6 8.81 -31.02 -5.09
CA ALA A 6 9.83 -31.55 -5.99
C ALA A 6 11.22 -31.47 -5.33
N PRO A 7 12.14 -32.42 -5.60
CA PRO A 7 13.46 -32.47 -4.97
C PRO A 7 14.44 -31.39 -5.45
N GLY A 8 14.00 -30.44 -6.28
CA GLY A 8 14.84 -29.40 -6.86
C GLY A 8 15.23 -28.31 -5.85
N LYS A 9 16.52 -27.94 -5.86
CA LYS A 9 17.12 -26.92 -4.97
C LYS A 9 17.33 -25.55 -5.64
N GLY A 10 16.55 -25.23 -6.68
CA GLY A 10 16.68 -23.98 -7.41
C GLY A 10 16.42 -22.74 -6.53
N ILE A 11 17.22 -21.70 -6.71
CA ILE A 11 17.11 -20.43 -5.98
C ILE A 11 16.90 -19.31 -7.01
N SER A 12 15.65 -18.97 -7.28
CA SER A 12 15.27 -17.85 -8.16
C SER A 12 14.24 -16.99 -7.43
N GLN A 13 14.65 -15.80 -6.99
CA GLN A 13 13.80 -14.83 -6.32
C GLN A 13 14.23 -13.41 -6.70
N SER A 14 13.34 -12.43 -6.51
CA SER A 14 13.71 -11.03 -6.69
C SER A 14 14.72 -10.60 -5.62
N ALA A 15 15.80 -9.94 -6.04
CA ALA A 15 16.78 -9.32 -5.15
C ALA A 15 16.51 -7.81 -5.11
N LEU A 16 16.09 -7.32 -3.95
CA LEU A 16 15.75 -5.90 -3.77
C LEU A 16 17.01 -5.04 -3.61
N PRO A 17 17.01 -3.80 -4.13
CA PRO A 17 18.11 -2.87 -3.86
C PRO A 17 18.17 -2.53 -2.37
N TYR A 18 19.39 -2.28 -1.87
CA TYR A 18 19.60 -1.89 -0.48
C TYR A 18 18.92 -0.55 -0.14
N ARG A 19 19.05 0.43 -1.04
CA ARG A 19 18.45 1.77 -0.88
C ARG A 19 16.95 1.72 -1.10
N ARG A 20 16.20 2.29 -0.15
CA ARG A 20 14.73 2.39 -0.18
C ARG A 20 14.21 3.78 -0.58
N SER A 21 15.09 4.76 -0.73
CA SER A 21 14.74 6.10 -1.19
C SER A 21 14.33 6.09 -2.66
N VAL A 22 13.35 6.91 -3.02
CA VAL A 22 12.97 7.12 -4.42
C VAL A 22 14.17 7.70 -5.18
N PRO A 23 14.50 7.16 -6.37
CA PRO A 23 15.58 7.71 -7.18
C PRO A 23 15.22 9.10 -7.72
N THR A 24 16.22 9.98 -7.85
CA THR A 24 16.04 11.40 -8.23
C THR A 24 15.53 11.63 -9.65
N TRP A 25 15.70 10.63 -10.52
CA TRP A 25 15.18 10.64 -11.89
C TRP A 25 13.69 10.34 -11.97
N LEU A 26 13.09 9.74 -10.94
CA LEU A 26 11.65 9.51 -10.90
C LEU A 26 10.95 10.81 -10.51
N LYS A 27 10.23 11.41 -11.47
CA LYS A 27 9.50 12.68 -11.28
C LYS A 27 8.04 12.49 -10.84
N LEU A 28 7.60 11.25 -10.71
CA LEU A 28 6.24 10.94 -10.26
C LEU A 28 6.07 11.29 -8.79
N THR A 29 4.99 12.00 -8.48
CA THR A 29 4.60 12.24 -7.10
C THR A 29 3.90 11.01 -6.52
N PRO A 30 3.87 10.86 -5.19
CA PRO A 30 3.12 9.76 -4.57
C PRO A 30 1.63 9.76 -4.93
N ASP A 31 1.04 10.93 -5.18
CA ASP A 31 -0.38 11.05 -5.50
C ASP A 31 -0.68 10.59 -6.94
N ASP A 32 0.19 10.90 -7.90
CA ASP A 32 0.09 10.37 -9.27
C ASP A 32 0.12 8.83 -9.29
N VAL A 33 0.98 8.24 -8.45
CA VAL A 33 1.08 6.78 -8.32
C VAL A 33 -0.21 6.18 -7.75
N LYS A 34 -0.83 6.83 -6.76
CA LYS A 34 -2.12 6.39 -6.21
C LYS A 34 -3.23 6.43 -7.25
N GLU A 35 -3.31 7.51 -8.03
CA GLU A 35 -4.31 7.62 -9.10
C GLU A 35 -4.15 6.51 -10.14
N GLN A 36 -2.90 6.20 -10.52
CA GLN A 36 -2.60 5.11 -11.44
C GLN A 36 -3.04 3.75 -10.87
N ILE A 37 -2.80 3.51 -9.58
CA ILE A 37 -3.26 2.31 -8.88
C ILE A 37 -4.79 2.24 -8.91
N TYR A 38 -5.50 3.32 -8.57
CA TYR A 38 -6.96 3.34 -8.61
C TYR A 38 -7.52 3.08 -10.00
N LYS A 39 -6.90 3.67 -11.03
CA LYS A 39 -7.30 3.47 -12.43
C LYS A 39 -7.12 2.01 -12.86
N LEU A 40 -6.00 1.37 -12.50
CA LEU A 40 -5.73 -0.02 -12.83
C LEU A 40 -6.58 -1.01 -12.01
N ALA A 41 -6.87 -0.68 -10.76
CA ALA A 41 -7.77 -1.46 -9.90
C ALA A 41 -9.21 -1.41 -10.42
N LYS A 42 -9.71 -0.22 -10.85
CA LYS A 42 -11.03 -0.09 -11.48
C LYS A 42 -11.14 -0.89 -12.79
N LYS A 43 -10.02 -1.11 -13.50
CA LYS A 43 -9.96 -2.00 -14.67
C LYS A 43 -9.99 -3.49 -14.31
N GLY A 44 -10.03 -3.85 -13.02
CA GLY A 44 -10.12 -5.23 -12.55
C GLY A 44 -8.78 -5.97 -12.47
N LEU A 45 -7.64 -5.26 -12.55
CA LEU A 45 -6.33 -5.88 -12.47
C LEU A 45 -5.98 -6.30 -11.03
N THR A 46 -5.31 -7.43 -10.88
CA THR A 46 -4.86 -7.91 -9.58
C THR A 46 -3.67 -7.07 -9.06
N PRO A 47 -3.46 -6.96 -7.74
CA PRO A 47 -2.35 -6.19 -7.18
C PRO A 47 -0.97 -6.59 -7.72
N SER A 48 -0.76 -7.88 -8.01
CA SER A 48 0.48 -8.39 -8.61
C SER A 48 0.70 -7.83 -10.02
N GLN A 49 -0.34 -7.80 -10.85
CA GLN A 49 -0.28 -7.24 -12.21
C GLN A 49 -0.10 -5.72 -12.20
N ILE A 50 -0.77 -5.03 -11.27
CA ILE A 50 -0.63 -3.58 -11.08
C ILE A 50 0.83 -3.23 -10.76
N GLY A 51 1.45 -3.95 -9.82
CA GLY A 51 2.86 -3.73 -9.47
C GLY A 51 3.81 -3.96 -10.64
N VAL A 52 3.55 -4.96 -11.48
CA VAL A 52 4.33 -5.23 -12.70
C VAL A 52 4.20 -4.07 -13.70
N ILE A 53 2.99 -3.58 -13.95
CA ILE A 53 2.74 -2.46 -14.89
C ILE A 53 3.38 -1.16 -14.39
N LEU A 54 3.31 -0.89 -13.10
CA LEU A 54 3.93 0.29 -12.50
C LEU A 54 5.46 0.21 -12.59
N ARG A 55 6.04 -0.97 -12.39
CA ARG A 55 7.49 -1.19 -12.51
C ARG A 55 7.96 -1.08 -13.96
N ASP A 56 7.29 -1.75 -14.88
CA ASP A 56 7.78 -1.95 -16.25
C ASP A 56 7.45 -0.76 -17.16
N SER A 57 6.28 -0.12 -16.99
CA SER A 57 5.87 1.02 -17.83
C SER A 57 6.13 2.38 -17.21
N HIS A 58 6.12 2.50 -15.88
CA HIS A 58 6.23 3.80 -15.18
C HIS A 58 7.52 3.92 -14.36
N GLY A 59 8.38 2.89 -14.32
CA GLY A 59 9.65 2.91 -13.60
C GLY A 59 9.52 2.92 -12.07
N VAL A 60 8.33 2.62 -11.53
CA VAL A 60 8.07 2.63 -10.09
C VAL A 60 8.51 1.29 -9.49
N ALA A 61 9.72 1.27 -8.91
CA ALA A 61 10.35 0.04 -8.44
C ALA A 61 9.65 -0.58 -7.22
N GLN A 62 9.31 0.22 -6.20
CA GLN A 62 8.49 -0.20 -5.05
C GLN A 62 7.85 0.98 -4.33
N ASP A 63 6.56 0.85 -4.02
CA ASP A 63 5.85 1.68 -3.04
C ASP A 63 5.60 0.91 -1.72
N LYS A 64 6.67 0.31 -1.17
CA LYS A 64 6.57 -0.33 0.15
C LYS A 64 6.61 0.67 1.29
N ASP A 65 7.26 1.82 1.09
CA ASP A 65 7.38 2.83 2.14
C ASP A 65 6.04 3.54 2.38
N ALA A 66 5.31 3.96 1.34
CA ALA A 66 4.00 4.57 1.57
C ALA A 66 3.01 3.53 2.10
N LYS A 67 3.06 2.28 1.63
CA LYS A 67 2.25 1.18 2.20
C LYS A 67 2.56 0.94 3.69
N PHE A 68 3.84 0.92 4.07
CA PHE A 68 4.25 0.74 5.46
C PHE A 68 3.82 1.93 6.33
N ARG A 69 4.02 3.16 5.86
CA ARG A 69 3.57 4.38 6.56
C ARG A 69 2.05 4.44 6.69
N LEU A 70 1.30 4.05 5.65
CA LEU A 70 -0.16 3.97 5.68
C LEU A 70 -0.63 3.00 6.77
N ILE A 71 -0.03 1.80 6.85
CA ILE A 71 -0.33 0.82 7.91
C ILE A 71 -0.11 1.43 9.31
N LEU A 72 0.97 2.19 9.51
CA LEU A 72 1.25 2.85 10.79
C LEU A 72 0.21 3.92 11.13
N VAL A 73 -0.21 4.72 10.15
CA VAL A 73 -1.22 5.76 10.33
C VAL A 73 -2.60 5.14 10.62
N GLU A 74 -3.03 4.15 9.85
CA GLU A 74 -4.29 3.44 10.09
C GLU A 74 -4.31 2.77 11.47
N SER A 75 -3.19 2.18 11.89
CA SER A 75 -3.03 1.62 13.23
C SER A 75 -3.19 2.68 14.33
N ARG A 76 -2.67 3.90 14.12
CA ARG A 76 -2.85 5.03 15.06
C ARG A 76 -4.32 5.47 15.10
N ILE A 77 -4.99 5.60 13.95
CA ILE A 77 -6.41 5.94 13.85
C ILE A 77 -7.27 4.94 14.64
N HIS A 78 -7.06 3.63 14.45
CA HIS A 78 -7.81 2.61 15.18
C HIS A 78 -7.56 2.62 16.71
N ARG A 79 -6.35 2.96 17.15
CA ARG A 79 -6.06 3.14 18.59
C ARG A 79 -6.79 4.36 19.15
N LEU A 80 -6.78 5.48 18.42
CA LEU A 80 -7.44 6.72 18.81
C LEU A 80 -8.97 6.56 18.84
N ALA A 81 -9.53 5.92 17.80
CA ALA A 81 -10.94 5.65 17.70
C ALA A 81 -11.45 4.80 18.88
N ARG A 82 -10.70 3.76 19.28
CA ARG A 82 -11.01 2.99 20.49
C ARG A 82 -11.05 3.87 21.74
N TYR A 83 -10.04 4.71 21.95
CA TYR A 83 -9.99 5.63 23.08
C TYR A 83 -11.20 6.57 23.13
N TYR A 84 -11.56 7.20 22.01
CA TYR A 84 -12.68 8.14 21.95
C TYR A 84 -14.06 7.48 22.06
N LYS A 85 -14.19 6.21 21.64
CA LYS A 85 -15.37 5.40 21.94
C LYS A 85 -15.52 5.14 23.43
N THR A 86 -14.44 4.80 24.12
CA THR A 86 -14.45 4.57 25.59
C THR A 86 -14.85 5.83 26.35
N ARG A 87 -14.39 7.01 25.90
CA ARG A 87 -14.75 8.32 26.50
C ARG A 87 -16.12 8.87 26.06
N ARG A 88 -16.90 8.11 25.29
CA ARG A 88 -18.22 8.51 24.75
C ARG A 88 -18.21 9.79 23.91
N VAL A 89 -17.06 10.14 23.33
CA VAL A 89 -16.94 11.27 22.38
C VAL A 89 -17.35 10.82 20.99
N LEU A 90 -17.04 9.57 20.63
CA LEU A 90 -17.48 8.95 19.38
C LEU A 90 -18.64 7.96 19.62
N PRO A 91 -19.58 7.84 18.67
CA PRO A 91 -20.59 6.80 18.69
C PRO A 91 -19.95 5.39 18.78
N PRO A 92 -20.53 4.46 19.54
CA PRO A 92 -19.97 3.12 19.68
C PRO A 92 -19.91 2.34 18.35
N ASN A 93 -20.84 2.62 17.44
CA ASN A 93 -20.91 2.06 16.09
C ASN A 93 -19.98 2.75 15.06
N TRP A 94 -19.23 3.79 15.45
CA TRP A 94 -18.35 4.52 14.54
C TRP A 94 -17.22 3.63 13.99
N ARG A 95 -16.90 3.71 12.70
CA ARG A 95 -15.82 2.90 12.08
C ARG A 95 -15.03 3.74 11.10
N TYR A 96 -13.71 3.54 11.08
CA TYR A 96 -12.85 4.10 10.04
C TYR A 96 -12.96 3.25 8.78
N GLU A 97 -13.36 3.89 7.68
CA GLU A 97 -13.39 3.30 6.34
C GLU A 97 -12.61 4.25 5.41
N SER A 98 -11.60 3.73 4.72
CA SER A 98 -10.71 4.56 3.89
C SER A 98 -11.45 5.25 2.73
N SER A 99 -12.52 4.64 2.24
CA SER A 99 -13.34 5.16 1.13
C SER A 99 -14.19 6.36 1.51
N THR A 100 -14.60 6.50 2.78
CA THR A 100 -15.45 7.60 3.26
C THR A 100 -14.66 8.64 4.03
N ALA A 101 -13.40 8.35 4.40
CA ALA A 101 -12.55 9.23 5.19
C ALA A 101 -12.33 10.61 4.56
N SER A 102 -12.26 10.72 3.23
CA SER A 102 -12.08 12.01 2.54
C SER A 102 -13.26 12.96 2.75
N ALA A 103 -14.48 12.46 2.92
CA ALA A 103 -15.67 13.27 3.16
C ALA A 103 -15.76 13.80 4.61
N LEU A 104 -14.98 13.25 5.53
CA LEU A 104 -14.98 13.62 6.95
C LEU A 104 -13.98 14.75 7.29
N VAL A 105 -13.08 15.09 6.38
CA VAL A 105 -11.94 16.02 6.60
C VAL A 105 -12.05 17.27 5.70
N ALA A 106 -13.20 17.49 5.07
CA ALA A 106 -13.47 18.66 4.23
C ALA A 106 -13.50 19.97 5.01
#